data_AF-A0A5N9HGC2-F1
#
_entry.id   AF-A0A5N9HGC2-F1
#
_cell.length_a   1.000
_cell.length_b   1.000
_cell.length_c   1.000
_cell.angle_alpha   90.00
_cell.angle_beta   90.00
_cell.angle_gamma   90.00
#
_symmetry.space_group_name_H-M   'P 1'
#
loop_
_entity.id
_entity.type
_entity.pdbx_description
1 polymer ?
#
loop_
_entity_poly.entity_id
_entity_poly.type
_entity_poly.pdbx_seq_one_letter_code
_entity_poly.pdbx_strand_id
1 'polypeptide(L)'
;MCNRSGGLIARAIESLGIPTVIIMMYKEMADVVKPPRTVHVKFPFGRPMGEPNNTAQQKVIAQDALNVLSTCKTPGSIIELPYRWRRENYESIAKDKMYSL
;
A
#
# COMPACT_ATOMS: atom_id res chain seq x y z
N MET A 1 11.48 -4.18 6.96
CA MET A 1 11.30 -5.53 6.36
C MET A 1 11.52 -5.44 4.86
N CYS A 2 12.11 -6.46 4.23
CA CYS A 2 12.25 -6.47 2.77
C CYS A 2 10.95 -6.90 2.08
N ASN A 3 10.72 -6.45 0.85
CA ASN A 3 9.49 -6.73 0.09
C ASN A 3 9.26 -8.24 -0.09
N ARG A 4 10.35 -9.03 -0.21
CA ARG A 4 10.28 -10.50 -0.34
C ARG A 4 9.73 -11.17 0.91
N SER A 5 10.35 -10.93 2.07
CA SER A 5 9.90 -11.54 3.33
C SER A 5 8.50 -11.08 3.71
N GLY A 6 8.18 -9.80 3.53
CA GLY A 6 6.85 -9.27 3.80
C GLY A 6 5.77 -9.98 2.98
N GLY A 7 5.99 -10.20 1.68
CA GLY A 7 5.02 -10.90 0.84
C GLY A 7 4.88 -12.39 1.15
N LEU A 8 5.93 -13.06 1.63
CA LEU A 8 5.85 -14.44 2.12
C LEU A 8 5.05 -14.54 3.43
N ILE A 9 5.31 -13.64 4.37
CA ILE A 9 4.58 -13.56 5.64
C ILE A 9 3.10 -13.28 5.39
N ALA A 10 2.78 -12.36 4.48
CA ALA A 10 1.40 -12.04 4.10
C ALA A 10 0.64 -13.28 3.60
N ARG A 11 1.27 -14.13 2.77
CA ARG A 11 0.66 -15.40 2.32
C ARG A 11 0.42 -16.37 3.47
N ALA A 12 1.37 -16.50 4.39
CA ALA A 12 1.20 -17.35 5.56
C ALA A 12 0.04 -16.88 6.45
N ILE A 13 -0.07 -15.57 6.69
CA ILE A 13 -1.18 -14.99 7.47
C ILE A 13 -2.53 -15.21 6.78
N GLU A 14 -2.61 -15.05 5.46
CA GLU A 14 -3.84 -15.30 4.71
C GLU A 14 -4.27 -16.76 4.69
N SER A 15 -3.32 -17.70 4.73
CA SER A 15 -3.64 -19.13 4.86
C SER A 15 -4.38 -19.45 6.17
N LEU A 16 -4.30 -18.56 7.16
CA LEU A 16 -5.02 -18.64 8.44
C LEU A 16 -6.36 -17.88 8.43
N GLY A 17 -6.78 -17.36 7.27
CA GLY A 17 -8.05 -16.62 7.12
C GLY A 17 -7.99 -15.15 7.55
N ILE A 18 -6.80 -14.59 7.78
CA ILE A 18 -6.64 -13.17 8.13
C ILE A 18 -6.25 -12.38 6.88
N PRO A 19 -7.06 -11.42 6.41
CA PRO A 19 -6.77 -10.69 5.18
C PRO A 19 -5.59 -9.72 5.38
N THR A 20 -4.68 -9.67 4.41
CA THR A 20 -3.49 -8.81 4.41
C THR A 20 -3.32 -7.96 3.15
N VAL A 21 -2.84 -6.74 3.33
CA VAL A 21 -2.40 -5.87 2.23
C VAL A 21 -0.96 -5.43 2.51
N ILE A 22 -0.12 -5.42 1.49
CA ILE A 22 1.27 -5.00 1.62
C ILE A 22 1.55 -3.77 0.77
N ILE A 23 2.26 -2.80 1.35
CA ILE A 23 2.70 -1.60 0.64
C ILE A 23 4.14 -1.83 0.18
N MET A 24 4.38 -1.75 -1.13
CA MET A 24 5.68 -2.02 -1.74
C MET A 24 6.17 -0.88 -2.63
N MET A 25 7.47 -0.61 -2.55
CA MET A 25 8.15 0.36 -3.41
C MET A 25 8.81 -0.29 -4.64
N TYR A 26 9.00 -1.62 -4.64
CA TYR A 26 9.64 -2.34 -5.75
C TYR A 26 8.60 -3.25 -6.41
N LYS A 27 8.07 -2.83 -7.56
CA LYS A 27 6.96 -3.50 -8.24
C LYS A 27 7.35 -4.89 -8.75
N GLU A 28 8.54 -4.99 -9.34
CA GLU A 28 9.10 -6.21 -9.91
C GLU A 28 9.23 -7.32 -8.86
N MET A 29 9.51 -6.95 -7.60
CA MET A 29 9.52 -7.93 -6.50
C MET A 29 8.13 -8.42 -6.14
N ALA A 30 7.09 -7.60 -6.30
CA ALA A 30 5.71 -8.01 -6.11
C ALA A 30 5.27 -9.02 -7.18
N ASP A 31 5.68 -8.82 -8.43
CA ASP A 31 5.42 -9.77 -9.53
C ASP A 31 6.06 -11.16 -9.26
N VAL A 32 7.25 -11.17 -8.66
CA VAL A 32 7.97 -12.41 -8.30
C VAL A 32 7.38 -13.09 -7.06
N VAL A 33 7.11 -12.34 -5.99
CA VAL A 33 6.66 -12.90 -4.69
C VAL A 33 5.18 -13.26 -4.70
N LYS A 34 4.40 -12.56 -5.51
CA LYS A 34 2.94 -12.66 -5.62
C LYS A 34 2.25 -12.60 -4.24
N PRO A 35 2.40 -11.48 -3.49
CA PRO A 35 1.64 -11.29 -2.26
C PRO A 35 0.13 -11.30 -2.54
N PRO A 36 -0.72 -11.64 -1.55
CA PRO A 36 -2.17 -11.74 -1.73
C PRO A 36 -2.79 -10.47 -2.31
N ARG A 37 -2.41 -9.29 -1.79
CA ARG A 37 -2.79 -7.97 -2.31
C ARG A 37 -1.62 -7.01 -2.10
N THR A 38 -1.25 -6.27 -3.13
CA THR A 38 -0.15 -5.31 -3.08
C THR A 38 -0.61 -3.92 -3.47
N VAL A 39 -0.20 -2.93 -2.69
CA VAL A 39 -0.29 -1.51 -3.01
C VAL A 39 1.09 -1.04 -3.37
N HIS A 40 1.27 -0.57 -4.60
CA HIS A 40 2.55 -0.06 -5.06
C HIS A 40 2.61 1.46 -4.94
N VAL A 41 3.66 1.95 -4.28
CA VAL A 41 3.96 3.38 -4.14
C VAL A 41 5.28 3.73 -4.81
N LYS A 42 5.34 4.89 -5.46
CA LYS A 42 6.54 5.41 -6.14
C LYS A 42 7.38 6.26 -5.19
N PHE A 43 7.70 5.69 -4.03
CA PHE A 43 8.44 6.33 -2.92
C PHE A 43 9.86 5.75 -2.79
N PRO A 44 10.80 6.49 -2.16
CA PRO A 44 12.14 5.98 -1.88
C PRO A 44 12.10 4.72 -1.03
N PHE A 45 13.04 3.81 -1.26
CA PHE A 45 13.17 2.59 -0.47
C PHE A 45 13.30 2.90 1.03
N GLY A 46 12.60 2.09 1.84
CA GLY A 46 12.53 2.27 3.28
C GLY A 46 11.49 3.29 3.75
N ARG A 47 10.72 3.90 2.85
CA ARG A 47 9.70 4.92 3.18
C ARG A 47 8.31 4.58 2.60
N PRO A 48 7.75 3.39 2.89
CA PRO A 48 6.50 2.94 2.26
C PRO A 48 5.29 3.81 2.64
N MET A 49 5.29 4.42 3.83
CA MET A 49 4.18 5.24 4.33
C MET A 49 4.27 6.71 3.94
N GLY A 50 5.34 7.15 3.27
CA GLY A 50 5.55 8.55 2.95
C GLY A 50 6.64 9.22 3.78
N GLU A 51 6.56 10.54 3.86
CA GLU A 51 7.55 11.41 4.48
C GLU A 51 7.49 11.35 6.01
N PRO A 52 8.65 11.52 6.68
CA PRO A 52 8.67 11.75 8.13
C PRO A 52 7.81 12.97 8.47
N ASN A 53 7.03 12.87 9.54
CA ASN A 53 6.15 13.92 10.07
C ASN A 53 5.04 14.41 9.11
N ASN A 54 4.84 13.76 7.96
CA ASN A 54 3.70 14.05 7.08
C ASN A 54 2.52 13.12 7.40
N THR A 55 1.78 13.45 8.45
CA THR A 55 0.65 12.65 8.92
C THR A 55 -0.47 12.55 7.89
N ALA A 56 -0.72 13.60 7.11
CA ALA A 56 -1.74 13.58 6.05
C ALA A 56 -1.40 12.53 4.99
N GLN A 57 -0.15 12.50 4.53
CA GLN A 57 0.32 11.49 3.59
C GLN A 57 0.17 10.07 4.15
N GLN A 58 0.64 9.83 5.37
CA GLN A 58 0.59 8.51 5.99
C GLN A 58 -0.85 8.01 6.13
N LYS A 59 -1.79 8.90 6.48
CA LYS A 59 -3.23 8.59 6.53
C LYS A 59 -3.80 8.23 5.17
N VAL A 60 -3.50 9.03 4.13
CA VAL A 60 -3.95 8.77 2.75
C VAL A 60 -3.49 7.39 2.28
N ILE A 61 -2.21 7.07 2.49
CA ILE A 61 -1.63 5.80 2.09
C ILE A 61 -2.24 4.62 2.87
N ALA A 62 -2.45 4.78 4.17
CA ALA A 62 -3.09 3.76 4.99
C ALA A 62 -4.55 3.52 4.58
N GLN A 63 -5.31 4.59 4.34
CA GLN A 63 -6.70 4.51 3.89
C GLN A 63 -6.81 3.80 2.54
N ASP A 64 -5.95 4.14 1.58
CA ASP A 64 -5.95 3.47 0.28
C ASP A 64 -5.56 2.00 0.37
N ALA A 65 -4.61 1.66 1.24
CA ALA A 65 -4.28 0.26 1.48
C ALA A 65 -5.45 -0.51 2.11
N LEU A 66 -6.14 0.07 3.09
CA LEU A 66 -7.34 -0.53 3.68
C LEU A 66 -8.50 -0.62 2.70
N ASN A 67 -8.65 0.35 1.79
CA ASN A 67 -9.64 0.28 0.73
C ASN A 67 -9.33 -0.85 -0.26
N VAL A 68 -8.05 -1.05 -0.61
CA VAL A 68 -7.62 -2.21 -1.41
C VAL A 68 -7.89 -3.52 -0.66
N LEU A 69 -7.67 -3.55 0.65
CA LEU A 69 -7.96 -4.72 1.49
C LEU A 69 -9.44 -5.13 1.40
N SER A 70 -10.37 -4.16 1.42
CA SER A 70 -11.82 -4.42 1.41
C SER A 70 -12.40 -4.66 0.01
N THR A 71 -11.82 -4.06 -1.03
CA THR A 71 -12.38 -4.09 -2.40
C THR A 71 -11.72 -5.11 -3.33
N CYS A 72 -10.46 -5.45 -3.11
CA CYS A 72 -9.72 -6.32 -4.01
C CYS A 72 -10.07 -7.80 -3.79
N LYS A 73 -10.71 -8.39 -4.80
CA LYS A 73 -11.16 -9.80 -4.80
C LYS A 73 -10.19 -10.77 -5.47
N THR A 74 -9.24 -10.27 -6.25
CA THR A 74 -8.33 -11.09 -7.05
C THR A 74 -6.98 -11.23 -6.34
N PRO A 75 -6.59 -12.45 -5.92
CA PRO A 75 -5.27 -12.67 -5.33
C PRO A 75 -4.12 -12.31 -6.26
N GLY A 76 -3.01 -11.83 -5.72
CA GLY A 76 -1.85 -11.40 -6.52
C GLY A 76 -2.01 -10.03 -7.17
N SER A 77 -3.10 -9.30 -6.90
CA SER A 77 -3.33 -7.98 -7.48
C SER A 77 -2.29 -6.98 -7.01
N ILE A 78 -1.82 -6.16 -7.94
CA ILE A 78 -0.92 -5.04 -7.69
C ILE A 78 -1.65 -3.75 -8.09
N ILE A 79 -2.00 -2.94 -7.10
CA ILE A 79 -2.68 -1.66 -7.30
C ILE A 79 -1.63 -0.55 -7.21
N GLU A 80 -1.42 0.18 -8.30
CA GLU A 80 -0.54 1.36 -8.29
C GLU A 80 -1.28 2.57 -7.74
N LEU A 81 -0.74 3.17 -6.67
CA LEU A 81 -1.24 4.46 -6.22
C LEU A 81 -0.71 5.58 -7.14
N PRO A 82 -1.51 6.64 -7.38
CA PRO A 82 -1.13 7.72 -8.29
C PRO A 82 -0.07 8.66 -7.72
N TYR A 83 0.35 8.46 -6.46
CA TYR A 83 1.17 9.42 -5.73
C TYR A 83 2.66 9.34 -6.05
N ARG A 84 3.29 10.50 -6.23
CA ARG A 84 4.75 10.63 -6.32
C ARG A 84 5.35 11.20 -5.04
N TRP A 85 6.59 10.83 -4.75
CA TRP A 85 7.31 11.35 -3.60
C TRP A 85 7.45 12.88 -3.65
N ARG A 86 7.02 13.59 -2.60
CA ARG A 86 7.14 15.06 -2.45
C ARG A 86 6.50 15.89 -3.57
N ARG A 87 5.49 15.37 -4.26
CA ARG A 87 4.85 16.06 -5.40
C ARG A 87 3.34 16.20 -5.28
N GLU A 88 2.77 15.81 -4.14
CA GLU A 88 1.33 15.81 -3.92
C GLU A 88 0.97 16.72 -2.74
N ASN A 89 -0.23 17.28 -2.77
CA ASN A 89 -0.83 17.96 -1.62
C ASN A 89 -1.71 16.99 -0.84
N TYR A 90 -1.11 16.29 0.13
CA TYR A 90 -1.83 15.27 0.91
C TYR A 90 -2.89 15.82 1.85
N GLU A 91 -2.80 17.10 2.26
CA GLU A 91 -3.85 17.77 3.04
C GLU A 91 -5.13 17.91 2.20
N SER A 92 -5.00 18.31 0.94
CA SER A 92 -6.14 18.37 0.01
C SER A 92 -6.71 16.98 -0.24
N ILE A 93 -5.86 16.01 -0.57
CA ILE A 93 -6.28 14.63 -0.86
C ILE A 93 -6.99 14.01 0.36
N ALA A 94 -6.48 14.25 1.57
CA ALA A 94 -7.11 13.76 2.80
C ALA A 94 -8.49 14.39 3.02
N LYS A 95 -8.64 15.69 2.76
CA LYS A 95 -9.94 16.37 2.82
C LYS A 95 -10.90 15.80 1.80
N ASP A 96 -10.47 15.65 0.54
CA ASP A 96 -11.32 15.13 -0.53
C ASP A 96 -11.84 13.73 -0.21
N LYS A 97 -11.00 12.85 0.36
CA LYS A 97 -11.41 11.52 0.83
C LYS A 97 -12.37 11.57 2.02
N MET A 98 -12.20 12.53 2.93
CA MET A 98 -13.10 12.70 4.08
C MET A 98 -14.51 13.15 3.66
N TYR A 99 -14.62 13.99 2.63
CA TYR A 99 -15.90 14.46 2.10
C TYR A 99 -16.53 13.53 1.04
N SER A 100 -15.85 12.43 0.70
CA SER A 100 -16.35 11.41 -0.25
C SER A 100 -16.96 10.18 0.44
N LEU A 101 -16.96 10.15 1.78
CA LEU A 101 -17.64 9.15 2.62
C LEU A 101 -19.05 9.64 2.99
#